data_AF-A0A3N5VDC3-F1
#
_entry.id   AF-A0A3N5VDC3-F1
#
_cell.length_a   1.000
_cell.length_b   1.000
_cell.length_c   1.000
_cell.angle_alpha   90.00
_cell.angle_beta   90.00
_cell.angle_gamma   90.00
#
_symmetry.space_group_name_H-M   'P 1'
#
loop_
_entity.id
_entity.type
_entity.pdbx_description
1 polymer ?
#
loop_
_entity_poly.entity_id
_entity_poly.type
_entity_poly.pdbx_seq_one_letter_code
_entity_poly.pdbx_strand_id
1 'polypeptide(L)'
;MKSPAILTALSLSLLAADAAAQEVIYTNFIRQFQTPTNVVWDASSEVSPADSRESDLAINPGGARFELWTVANTSPPTSRLLDTAYVGTYVPVATVTIRSEDPYIIPRTRVDRPFYVDIEVTGLLNGASDPAASKAVKLTRHMQSYGVGGTGINLDRTQASLVSQSFITTNGPQTITVPAMGTAVTGPGSKIRGEERFTIFSIEDSRIAPDGVTYVVPETQIASKLIQIWPMADGFITGISSNQLVRYQLPQLTLTLNDLYPSSTTYVQVYMGEPQLGTQGRIVPGSAITINDSVPVSRVLVIDDYDEVFDEDGRWTMELVTDTPFGVERLAYVSFDLDRTIKVNGSFVTIE
;
A
#
# COMPACT_ATOMS: atom_id res chain seq x y z
N MET A 1 -64.92 42.95 -26.35
CA MET A 1 -63.57 43.46 -26.00
C MET A 1 -62.85 42.33 -25.27
N LYS A 2 -62.07 41.50 -25.97
CA LYS A 2 -60.59 41.56 -26.02
C LYS A 2 -59.94 41.91 -24.67
N SER A 3 -59.53 40.89 -23.90
CA SER A 3 -58.15 40.76 -23.39
C SER A 3 -57.92 39.40 -22.69
N PRO A 4 -56.69 38.88 -22.66
CA PRO A 4 -56.41 37.44 -22.70
C PRO A 4 -55.98 36.82 -21.35
N ALA A 5 -55.87 35.48 -21.40
CA ALA A 5 -55.32 34.58 -20.42
C ALA A 5 -53.92 34.98 -19.92
N ILE A 6 -53.69 34.83 -18.61
CA ILE A 6 -52.36 34.72 -18.01
C ILE A 6 -52.28 33.31 -17.42
N LEU A 7 -51.58 32.44 -18.15
CA LEU A 7 -51.18 31.11 -17.75
C LEU A 7 -49.93 31.26 -16.89
N THR A 8 -50.06 31.13 -15.57
CA THR A 8 -48.91 31.16 -14.67
C THR A 8 -48.18 29.81 -14.74
N ALA A 9 -47.19 29.72 -15.62
CA ALA A 9 -46.26 28.60 -15.65
C ALA A 9 -45.36 28.66 -14.40
N LEU A 10 -45.59 27.75 -13.46
CA LEU A 10 -44.72 27.54 -12.30
C LEU A 10 -43.47 26.80 -12.78
N SER A 11 -42.41 27.54 -13.11
CA SER A 11 -41.10 26.98 -13.42
C SER A 11 -40.46 26.43 -12.14
N LEU A 12 -40.44 25.10 -12.03
CA LEU A 12 -39.72 24.36 -11.02
C LEU A 12 -38.20 24.48 -11.33
N SER A 13 -37.54 25.49 -10.77
CA SER A 13 -36.09 25.58 -10.81
C SER A 13 -35.51 24.52 -9.86
N LEU A 14 -35.13 23.36 -10.43
CA LEU A 14 -34.21 22.43 -9.77
C LEU A 14 -32.91 23.19 -9.51
N LEU A 15 -32.69 23.59 -8.27
CA LEU A 15 -31.37 23.90 -7.76
C LEU A 15 -30.62 22.57 -7.71
N ALA A 16 -29.85 22.30 -8.77
CA ALA A 16 -28.73 21.38 -8.68
C ALA A 16 -27.80 21.96 -7.63
N ALA A 17 -27.81 21.38 -6.43
CA ALA A 17 -26.74 21.59 -5.48
C ALA A 17 -25.53 20.87 -6.07
N ASP A 18 -24.70 21.61 -6.81
CA ASP A 18 -23.32 21.22 -7.05
C ASP A 18 -22.68 21.04 -5.68
N ALA A 19 -22.57 19.79 -5.23
CA ALA A 19 -21.66 19.42 -4.17
C ALA A 19 -20.25 19.62 -4.73
N ALA A 20 -19.77 20.86 -4.68
CA ALA A 20 -18.37 21.16 -4.91
C ALA A 20 -17.58 20.29 -3.92
N ALA A 21 -16.74 19.39 -4.44
CA ALA A 21 -15.77 18.69 -3.63
C ALA A 21 -14.95 19.76 -2.89
N GLN A 22 -15.10 19.82 -1.56
CA GLN A 22 -14.36 20.77 -0.76
C GLN A 22 -12.87 20.46 -0.93
N GLU A 23 -12.12 21.39 -1.51
CA GLU A 23 -10.68 21.28 -1.63
C GLU A 23 -10.09 21.13 -0.23
N VAL A 24 -9.46 19.99 0.04
CA VAL A 24 -8.83 19.73 1.34
C VAL A 24 -7.52 20.50 1.36
N ILE A 25 -7.52 21.64 2.05
CA ILE A 25 -6.31 22.42 2.30
C ILE A 25 -5.57 21.79 3.48
N TYR A 26 -4.25 21.60 3.31
CA TYR A 26 -3.37 21.10 4.36
C TYR A 26 -2.49 22.23 4.88
N THR A 27 -2.45 22.39 6.20
CA THR A 27 -1.53 23.31 6.88
C THR A 27 -0.49 22.51 7.66
N ASN A 28 0.78 22.74 7.40
CA ASN A 28 1.89 22.05 8.07
C ASN A 28 2.53 22.94 9.12
N PHE A 29 2.90 22.38 10.27
CA PHE A 29 3.59 23.10 11.34
C PHE A 29 4.59 22.20 12.07
N ILE A 30 5.60 22.79 12.71
CA ILE A 30 6.58 22.07 13.53
C ILE A 30 6.32 22.36 15.00
N ARG A 31 6.28 21.30 15.80
CA ARG A 31 6.19 21.37 17.26
C ARG A 31 7.48 20.87 17.89
N GLN A 32 8.03 21.66 18.81
CA GLN A 32 9.21 21.35 19.59
C GLN A 32 8.83 20.91 21.00
N PHE A 33 9.40 19.80 21.45
CA PHE A 33 9.29 19.28 22.80
C PHE A 33 10.67 19.31 23.44
N GLN A 34 10.80 20.03 24.56
CA GLN A 34 12.03 20.09 25.33
C GLN A 34 12.07 18.99 26.38
N THR A 35 13.15 18.21 26.38
CA THR A 35 13.41 17.24 27.44
C THR A 35 14.44 17.83 28.41
N PRO A 36 14.20 17.77 29.74
CA PRO A 36 13.08 17.14 30.45
C PRO A 36 12.03 18.13 30.95
N THR A 37 12.13 19.42 30.58
CA THR A 37 11.22 20.46 31.06
C THR A 37 9.77 20.25 30.59
N ASN A 38 9.56 19.36 29.61
CA ASN A 38 8.28 19.10 28.95
C ASN A 38 7.65 20.36 28.36
N VAL A 39 8.47 21.39 28.09
CA VAL A 39 8.01 22.59 27.39
C VAL A 39 7.66 22.17 25.97
N VAL A 40 6.41 22.42 25.60
CA VAL A 40 5.91 22.25 24.24
C VAL A 40 5.78 23.63 23.63
N TRP A 41 6.39 23.81 22.46
CA TRP A 41 6.36 25.05 21.72
C TRP A 41 6.05 24.77 20.26
N ASP A 42 5.02 25.43 19.73
CA ASP A 42 4.76 25.41 18.28
C ASP A 42 5.79 26.31 17.64
N ALA A 43 6.86 25.68 17.16
CA ALA A 43 7.98 26.38 16.61
C ALA A 43 7.53 27.23 15.44
N SER A 44 6.70 26.67 14.54
CA SER A 44 6.13 27.40 13.39
C SER A 44 4.61 27.34 13.41
N SER A 45 3.98 28.38 12.85
CA SER A 45 2.55 28.39 12.54
C SER A 45 2.26 27.80 11.16
N GLU A 46 3.21 27.95 10.21
CA GLU A 46 3.15 27.38 8.86
C GLU A 46 4.57 27.01 8.38
N VAL A 47 4.70 25.87 7.70
CA VAL A 47 5.98 25.41 7.13
C VAL A 47 5.80 25.21 5.63
N SER A 48 6.54 26.00 4.84
CA SER A 48 6.59 25.84 3.39
C SER A 48 7.46 24.64 3.00
N PRO A 49 7.24 24.00 1.83
CA PRO A 49 7.90 22.74 1.45
C PRO A 49 9.44 22.74 1.39
N ALA A 50 10.08 23.91 1.39
CA ALA A 50 11.54 24.04 1.28
C ALA A 50 12.09 25.15 2.20
N ASP A 51 11.39 25.48 3.28
CA ASP A 51 11.83 26.50 4.22
C ASP A 51 12.87 25.97 5.20
N SER A 52 13.74 26.85 5.69
CA SER A 52 14.68 26.54 6.77
C SER A 52 14.64 27.64 7.81
N ARG A 53 14.57 27.25 9.07
CA ARG A 53 14.50 28.19 10.19
C ARG A 53 15.23 27.62 11.40
N GLU A 54 15.89 28.50 12.13
CA GLU A 54 16.47 28.15 13.43
C GLU A 54 15.36 27.92 14.47
N SER A 55 15.70 27.20 15.54
CA SER A 55 14.82 27.03 16.69
C SER A 55 15.00 28.24 17.62
N ASP A 56 13.90 28.92 17.98
CA ASP A 56 13.95 30.06 18.90
C ASP A 56 14.24 29.63 20.34
N LEU A 57 14.04 28.35 20.66
CA LEU A 57 14.35 27.78 21.96
C LEU A 57 15.69 27.05 21.91
N ALA A 58 16.57 27.35 22.85
CA ALA A 58 17.79 26.60 23.04
C ALA A 58 17.49 25.10 23.25
N ILE A 59 18.37 24.25 22.74
CA ILE A 59 18.29 22.81 22.97
C ILE A 59 18.72 22.54 24.40
N ASN A 60 17.79 22.07 25.23
CA ASN A 60 18.10 21.70 26.60
C ASN A 60 19.15 20.57 26.66
N PRO A 61 19.84 20.40 27.80
CA PRO A 61 20.80 19.30 28.00
C PRO A 61 20.20 17.91 27.74
N GLY A 62 18.89 17.76 27.99
CA GLY A 62 18.14 16.55 27.70
C GLY A 62 17.69 16.39 26.25
N GLY A 63 18.04 17.33 25.36
CA GLY A 63 17.67 17.32 23.94
C GLY A 63 16.30 17.95 23.64
N ALA A 64 15.99 18.03 22.35
CA ALA A 64 14.74 18.53 21.82
C ALA A 64 14.20 17.60 20.74
N ARG A 65 12.92 17.24 20.82
CA ARG A 65 12.20 16.51 19.76
C ARG A 65 11.40 17.51 18.93
N PHE A 66 11.54 17.45 17.62
CA PHE A 66 10.80 18.22 16.65
C PHE A 66 9.86 17.30 15.90
N GLU A 67 8.59 17.64 15.85
CA GLU A 67 7.56 16.87 15.16
C GLU A 67 6.96 17.74 14.05
N LEU A 68 6.95 17.22 12.82
CA LEU A 68 6.25 17.83 11.69
C LEU A 68 4.82 17.30 11.67
N TRP A 69 3.86 18.20 11.79
CA TRP A 69 2.43 17.89 11.77
C TRP A 69 1.77 18.49 10.53
N THR A 70 0.71 17.84 10.07
CA THR A 70 -0.22 18.40 9.08
C THR A 70 -1.64 18.38 9.62
N VAL A 71 -2.42 19.42 9.32
CA VAL A 71 -3.84 19.49 9.63
C VAL A 71 -4.58 19.61 8.31
N ALA A 72 -5.41 18.61 8.03
CA ALA A 72 -6.38 18.69 6.96
C ALA A 72 -7.54 19.58 7.42
N ASN A 73 -7.88 20.61 6.63
CA ASN A 73 -9.03 21.48 6.87
C ASN A 73 -10.35 20.79 6.46
N THR A 74 -10.58 19.62 7.03
CA THR A 74 -11.85 18.90 7.00
C THR A 74 -12.74 19.37 8.15
N SER A 75 -14.02 19.05 8.12
CA SER A 75 -14.91 19.26 9.27
C SER A 75 -15.31 17.89 9.84
N PRO A 76 -14.72 17.42 10.96
CA PRO A 76 -13.76 18.11 11.83
C PRO A 76 -12.31 18.11 11.29
N PRO A 77 -11.44 19.05 11.72
CA PRO A 77 -10.04 19.08 11.30
C PRO A 77 -9.33 17.81 11.76
N THR A 78 -8.54 17.21 10.87
CA THR A 78 -7.80 15.98 11.18
C THR A 78 -6.31 16.27 11.19
N SER A 79 -5.68 16.17 12.37
CA SER A 79 -4.22 16.31 12.53
C SER A 79 -3.51 14.97 12.32
N ARG A 80 -2.38 14.99 11.61
CA ARG A 80 -1.52 13.81 11.41
C ARG A 80 -0.06 14.19 11.61
N LEU A 81 0.68 13.33 12.33
CA LEU A 81 2.13 13.43 12.42
C LEU A 81 2.74 12.93 11.12
N LEU A 82 3.60 13.74 10.50
CA LEU A 82 4.31 13.41 9.26
C LEU A 82 5.72 12.90 9.53
N ASP A 83 6.46 13.55 10.44
CA ASP A 83 7.85 13.21 10.72
C ASP A 83 8.28 13.62 12.14
N THR A 84 9.36 13.03 12.65
CA THR A 84 9.96 13.38 13.94
C THR A 84 11.48 13.34 13.86
N ALA A 85 12.14 14.36 14.41
CA ALA A 85 13.58 14.42 14.57
C ALA A 85 13.92 14.72 16.03
N TYR A 86 14.94 14.06 16.58
CA TYR A 86 15.40 14.29 17.93
C TYR A 86 16.87 14.73 17.91
N VAL A 87 17.15 15.87 18.56
CA VAL A 87 18.46 16.51 18.56
C VAL A 87 18.97 16.66 19.99
N GLY A 88 20.23 16.30 20.23
CA GLY A 88 20.90 16.49 21.50
C GLY A 88 22.40 16.21 21.42
N THR A 89 23.17 16.68 22.41
CA THR A 89 24.65 16.71 22.39
C THR A 89 25.33 15.34 22.26
N TYR A 90 24.65 14.25 22.65
CA TYR A 90 25.18 12.89 22.63
C TYR A 90 24.18 11.89 22.04
N VAL A 91 23.34 12.37 21.13
CA VAL A 91 22.31 11.56 20.49
C VAL A 91 22.81 11.18 19.09
N PRO A 92 23.03 9.89 18.81
CA PRO A 92 23.38 9.44 17.46
C PRO A 92 22.27 9.77 16.47
N VAL A 93 22.64 9.95 15.20
CA VAL A 93 21.70 10.17 14.10
C VAL A 93 21.51 8.84 13.38
N ALA A 94 20.26 8.48 13.08
CA ALA A 94 19.96 7.28 12.33
C ALA A 94 18.92 7.58 11.25
N THR A 95 19.01 6.85 10.14
CA THR A 95 17.98 6.84 9.09
C THR A 95 17.52 5.41 8.83
N VAL A 96 16.26 5.26 8.43
CA VAL A 96 15.67 3.97 8.04
C VAL A 96 15.01 4.14 6.69
N THR A 97 15.46 3.35 5.71
CA THR A 97 14.86 3.27 4.37
C THR A 97 14.42 1.83 4.14
N ILE A 98 13.25 1.65 3.51
CA ILE A 98 12.77 0.33 3.12
C ILE A 98 12.71 0.27 1.60
N ARG A 99 13.31 -0.79 1.03
CA ARG A 99 13.28 -1.10 -0.39
C ARG A 99 12.44 -2.34 -0.65
N SER A 100 11.52 -2.22 -1.60
CA SER A 100 10.68 -3.28 -2.14
C SER A 100 10.66 -3.21 -3.66
N GLU A 101 10.21 -4.27 -4.33
CA GLU A 101 9.99 -4.27 -5.79
C GLU A 101 8.89 -3.28 -6.22
N ASP A 102 7.92 -2.99 -5.34
CA ASP A 102 6.87 -1.99 -5.59
C ASP A 102 7.41 -0.56 -5.38
N PRO A 103 7.33 0.33 -6.40
CA PRO A 103 7.86 1.69 -6.34
C PRO A 103 6.94 2.71 -5.64
N TYR A 104 5.89 2.27 -4.94
CA TYR A 104 4.96 3.18 -4.27
C TYR A 104 5.61 4.01 -3.14
N ILE A 105 5.08 5.21 -2.90
CA ILE A 105 5.65 6.20 -1.97
C ILE A 105 5.69 5.68 -0.53
N ILE A 106 4.61 5.03 -0.08
CA ILE A 106 4.60 4.29 1.18
C ILE A 106 5.08 2.87 0.84
N PRO A 107 6.23 2.41 1.38
CA PRO A 107 6.75 1.10 1.05
C PRO A 107 5.68 0.04 1.26
N ARG A 108 5.50 -0.80 0.24
CA ARG A 108 4.56 -1.92 0.28
C ARG A 108 5.12 -3.08 -0.50
N THR A 109 4.72 -4.28 -0.15
CA THR A 109 5.14 -5.50 -0.84
C THR A 109 4.05 -6.55 -0.75
N ARG A 110 4.16 -7.58 -1.57
CA ARG A 110 3.32 -8.78 -1.46
C ARG A 110 3.98 -9.79 -0.53
N VAL A 111 3.18 -10.60 0.16
CA VAL A 111 3.64 -11.56 1.18
C VAL A 111 4.76 -12.50 0.68
N ASP A 112 4.73 -12.88 -0.59
CA ASP A 112 5.69 -13.77 -1.25
C ASP A 112 6.88 -13.03 -1.88
N ARG A 113 7.00 -11.71 -1.68
CA ARG A 113 8.08 -10.89 -2.24
C ARG A 113 9.01 -10.39 -1.13
N PRO A 114 10.34 -10.50 -1.32
CA PRO A 114 11.30 -10.03 -0.33
C PRO A 114 11.29 -8.50 -0.20
N PHE A 115 11.80 -8.00 0.91
CA PHE A 115 12.10 -6.58 1.08
C PHE A 115 13.34 -6.37 1.95
N TYR A 116 13.90 -5.17 1.88
CA TYR A 116 15.15 -4.82 2.55
C TYR A 116 14.96 -3.57 3.39
N VAL A 117 15.53 -3.58 4.59
CA VAL A 117 15.55 -2.43 5.48
C VAL A 117 16.99 -1.98 5.61
N ASP A 118 17.29 -0.82 5.04
CA ASP A 118 18.61 -0.21 5.13
C ASP A 118 18.59 0.82 6.26
N ILE A 119 19.58 0.70 7.13
CA ILE A 119 19.75 1.53 8.30
C ILE A 119 21.13 2.16 8.21
N GLU A 120 21.20 3.47 8.30
CA GLU A 120 22.46 4.20 8.43
C GLU A 120 22.51 4.81 9.83
N VAL A 121 23.55 4.51 10.61
CA VAL A 121 23.77 5.11 11.92
C VAL A 121 25.07 5.91 11.91
N THR A 122 25.02 7.14 12.41
CA THR A 122 26.18 8.03 12.53
C THR A 122 26.19 8.70 13.90
N GLY A 123 27.36 9.22 14.31
CA GLY A 123 27.49 9.93 15.59
C GLY A 123 27.57 9.03 16.82
N LEU A 124 27.71 7.71 16.66
CA LEU A 124 28.08 6.83 17.76
C LEU A 124 29.52 7.09 18.20
N LEU A 125 29.73 7.15 19.51
CA LEU A 125 31.02 7.32 20.16
C LEU A 125 31.49 6.01 20.81
N ASN A 126 32.79 5.86 21.05
CA ASN A 126 33.39 4.62 21.57
C ASN A 126 34.41 4.83 22.70
N GLY A 127 34.59 6.05 23.19
CA GLY A 127 35.48 6.38 24.29
C GLY A 127 34.99 5.81 25.63
N ALA A 128 35.93 5.45 26.49
CA ALA A 128 35.61 4.87 27.81
C ALA A 128 34.75 5.82 28.65
N SER A 129 35.02 7.13 28.58
CA SER A 129 34.30 8.19 29.28
C SER A 129 33.00 8.65 28.62
N ASP A 130 32.70 8.18 27.41
CA ASP A 130 31.52 8.66 26.68
C ASP A 130 30.22 8.13 27.30
N PRO A 131 29.12 8.91 27.28
CA PRO A 131 27.83 8.49 27.79
C PRO A 131 27.32 7.21 27.14
N ALA A 132 26.65 6.34 27.89
CA ALA A 132 26.11 5.09 27.37
C ALA A 132 25.18 5.30 26.16
N ALA A 133 24.38 6.36 26.17
CA ALA A 133 23.46 6.70 25.09
C ALA A 133 24.12 7.13 23.77
N SER A 134 25.40 7.52 23.81
CA SER A 134 26.18 7.80 22.61
C SER A 134 26.84 6.55 22.01
N LYS A 135 26.83 5.41 22.71
CA LYS A 135 27.55 4.19 22.29
C LYS A 135 26.69 3.23 21.50
N ALA A 136 25.37 3.38 21.56
CA ALA A 136 24.45 2.54 20.80
C ALA A 136 23.11 3.23 20.56
N VAL A 137 22.38 2.73 19.57
CA VAL A 137 20.95 2.98 19.37
C VAL A 137 20.19 1.67 19.47
N LYS A 138 18.93 1.73 19.90
CA LYS A 138 18.06 0.56 20.00
C LYS A 138 17.20 0.44 18.75
N LEU A 139 17.29 -0.69 18.06
CA LEU A 139 16.40 -1.03 16.95
C LEU A 139 15.29 -1.94 17.46
N THR A 140 14.05 -1.62 17.12
CA THR A 140 12.88 -2.47 17.35
C THR A 140 12.19 -2.76 16.02
N ARG A 141 11.69 -3.99 15.87
CA ARG A 141 10.81 -4.41 14.78
C ARG A 141 9.47 -4.77 15.39
N HIS A 142 8.42 -4.09 14.99
CA HIS A 142 7.04 -4.39 15.36
C HIS A 142 6.28 -4.91 14.16
N MET A 143 5.27 -5.74 14.39
CA MET A 143 4.33 -6.18 13.36
C MET A 143 2.89 -6.01 13.85
N GLN A 144 1.98 -5.80 12.90
CA GLN A 144 0.56 -5.78 13.20
C GLN A 144 -0.23 -6.30 12.00
N SER A 145 -1.11 -7.28 12.25
CA SER A 145 -2.04 -7.78 11.25
C SER A 145 -3.18 -6.77 11.05
N TYR A 146 -3.65 -6.63 9.81
CA TYR A 146 -4.89 -5.89 9.54
C TYR A 146 -6.15 -6.75 9.73
N GLY A 147 -6.00 -8.05 10.01
CA GLY A 147 -7.13 -8.99 10.06
C GLY A 147 -7.68 -9.34 8.67
N VAL A 148 -8.77 -10.10 8.62
CA VAL A 148 -9.40 -10.51 7.36
C VAL A 148 -10.04 -9.30 6.67
N GLY A 149 -9.71 -9.06 5.41
CA GLY A 149 -10.27 -7.92 4.65
C GLY A 149 -9.73 -6.55 5.05
N GLY A 150 -8.88 -6.46 6.08
CA GLY A 150 -8.39 -5.20 6.62
C GLY A 150 -7.42 -4.47 5.69
N THR A 151 -7.39 -3.15 5.83
CA THR A 151 -6.66 -2.21 4.96
C THR A 151 -5.64 -1.36 5.71
N GLY A 152 -5.48 -1.54 7.03
CA GLY A 152 -4.62 -0.72 7.88
C GLY A 152 -5.16 0.69 8.18
N ILE A 153 -6.32 1.04 7.62
CA ILE A 153 -7.04 2.28 7.94
C ILE A 153 -7.61 2.17 9.35
N ASN A 154 -7.44 3.22 10.17
CA ASN A 154 -7.88 3.28 11.57
C ASN A 154 -7.28 2.18 12.47
N LEU A 155 -6.14 1.60 12.08
CA LEU A 155 -5.42 0.62 12.89
C LEU A 155 -4.86 1.28 14.16
N ASP A 156 -5.21 0.74 15.32
CA ASP A 156 -4.58 1.13 16.59
C ASP A 156 -3.18 0.54 16.69
N ARG A 157 -2.18 1.36 16.34
CA ARG A 157 -0.76 0.99 16.32
C ARG A 157 -0.12 0.83 17.70
N THR A 158 -0.87 1.08 18.77
CA THR A 158 -0.44 0.77 20.14
C THR A 158 -0.55 -0.73 20.44
N GLN A 159 -1.35 -1.46 19.65
CA GLN A 159 -1.54 -2.91 19.77
C GLN A 159 -0.54 -3.73 18.93
N ALA A 160 0.49 -3.08 18.37
CA ALA A 160 1.49 -3.77 17.56
C ALA A 160 2.34 -4.73 18.42
N SER A 161 2.63 -5.91 17.89
CA SER A 161 3.44 -6.93 18.57
C SER A 161 4.93 -6.69 18.31
N LEU A 162 5.75 -6.74 19.35
CA LEU A 162 7.21 -6.71 19.21
C LEU A 162 7.70 -8.03 18.61
N VAL A 163 8.44 -7.95 17.50
CA VAL A 163 9.04 -9.10 16.81
C VAL A 163 10.48 -9.30 17.26
N SER A 164 11.26 -8.22 17.28
CA SER A 164 12.66 -8.27 17.69
C SER A 164 13.13 -6.94 18.23
N GLN A 165 14.18 -6.99 19.05
CA GLN A 165 14.89 -5.83 19.56
C GLN A 165 16.40 -6.13 19.57
N SER A 166 17.19 -5.15 19.15
CA SER A 166 18.66 -5.23 19.18
C SER A 166 19.28 -3.84 19.40
N PHE A 167 20.58 -3.82 19.67
CA PHE A 167 21.36 -2.58 19.72
C PHE A 167 22.32 -2.52 18.53
N ILE A 168 22.45 -1.34 17.93
CA ILE A 168 23.47 -1.04 16.92
C ILE A 168 24.55 -0.21 17.63
N THR A 169 25.77 -0.74 17.69
CA THR A 169 26.90 -0.17 18.44
C THR A 169 28.01 0.35 17.52
N THR A 170 27.79 0.37 16.21
CA THR A 170 28.79 0.77 15.21
C THR A 170 28.18 1.75 14.22
N ASN A 171 28.95 2.78 13.86
CA ASN A 171 28.56 3.68 12.77
C ASN A 171 28.61 2.96 11.41
N GLY A 172 27.84 3.46 10.47
CA GLY A 172 27.78 3.01 9.08
C GLY A 172 26.51 2.25 8.73
N PRO A 173 26.47 1.69 7.50
CA PRO A 173 25.29 1.05 6.96
C PRO A 173 25.09 -0.36 7.52
N GLN A 174 23.83 -0.72 7.72
CA GLN A 174 23.35 -2.04 8.09
C GLN A 174 22.14 -2.37 7.20
N THR A 175 22.06 -3.60 6.70
CA THR A 175 20.89 -4.05 5.93
C THR A 175 20.28 -5.27 6.58
N ILE A 176 18.97 -5.20 6.83
CA ILE A 176 18.15 -6.35 7.22
C ILE A 176 17.42 -6.84 5.97
N THR A 177 17.65 -8.09 5.62
CA THR A 177 16.94 -8.77 4.52
C THR A 177 15.78 -9.56 5.10
N VAL A 178 14.56 -9.26 4.64
CA VAL A 178 13.38 -10.09 4.91
C VAL A 178 13.11 -10.91 3.65
N PRO A 179 13.28 -12.25 3.70
CA PRO A 179 13.07 -13.10 2.53
C PRO A 179 11.59 -13.19 2.14
N ALA A 180 11.32 -13.70 0.94
CA ALA A 180 9.97 -14.05 0.51
C ALA A 180 9.28 -14.96 1.55
N MET A 181 8.02 -14.67 1.87
CA MET A 181 7.27 -15.35 2.94
C MET A 181 7.90 -15.22 4.34
N GLY A 182 8.88 -14.34 4.52
CA GLY A 182 9.62 -14.11 5.77
C GLY A 182 9.08 -12.98 6.64
N THR A 183 7.93 -12.40 6.28
CA THR A 183 7.25 -11.41 7.12
C THR A 183 6.87 -12.01 8.47
N ALA A 184 6.96 -11.21 9.53
CA ALA A 184 6.53 -11.56 10.86
C ALA A 184 5.01 -11.34 11.09
N VAL A 185 4.31 -10.71 10.13
CA VAL A 185 2.87 -10.47 10.23
C VAL A 185 2.12 -11.79 10.26
N THR A 186 1.27 -11.98 11.27
CA THR A 186 0.48 -13.21 11.42
C THR A 186 -0.74 -13.22 10.49
N GLY A 187 -0.98 -14.37 9.86
CA GLY A 187 -2.16 -14.61 9.02
C GLY A 187 -2.05 -15.93 8.25
N PRO A 188 -3.10 -16.30 7.49
CA PRO A 188 -3.12 -17.55 6.77
C PRO A 188 -2.30 -17.47 5.48
N GLY A 189 -1.07 -17.97 5.50
CA GLY A 189 -0.24 -18.22 4.30
C GLY A 189 -0.21 -17.06 3.30
N SER A 190 -0.64 -17.32 2.06
CA SER A 190 -0.68 -16.32 0.98
C SER A 190 -1.66 -15.17 1.21
N LYS A 191 -2.48 -15.21 2.26
CA LYS A 191 -3.49 -14.21 2.62
C LYS A 191 -3.11 -13.32 3.79
N ILE A 192 -1.84 -13.37 4.22
CA ILE A 192 -1.29 -12.43 5.20
C ILE A 192 -1.46 -10.99 4.71
N ARG A 193 -1.92 -10.13 5.62
CA ARG A 193 -2.01 -8.68 5.42
C ARG A 193 -1.73 -7.94 6.71
N GLY A 194 -0.94 -6.87 6.63
CA GLY A 194 -0.53 -6.12 7.82
C GLY A 194 0.55 -5.08 7.53
N GLU A 195 1.19 -4.62 8.57
CA GLU A 195 2.38 -3.77 8.49
C GLU A 195 3.50 -4.29 9.39
N GLU A 196 4.72 -4.03 8.96
CA GLU A 196 5.89 -4.08 9.82
C GLU A 196 6.49 -2.69 9.97
N ARG A 197 6.90 -2.36 11.20
CA ARG A 197 7.51 -1.08 11.54
C ARG A 197 8.87 -1.30 12.17
N PHE A 198 9.86 -0.62 11.61
CA PHE A 198 11.23 -0.60 12.10
C PHE A 198 11.47 0.77 12.73
N THR A 199 11.76 0.78 14.03
CA THR A 199 11.93 2.01 14.80
C THR A 199 13.26 1.99 15.53
N ILE A 200 14.04 3.03 15.32
CA ILE A 200 15.30 3.29 16.00
C ILE A 200 15.06 4.30 17.10
N PHE A 201 15.53 3.98 18.29
CA PHE A 201 15.46 4.80 19.47
C PHE A 201 16.86 5.13 20.00
N SER A 202 16.99 6.32 20.59
CA SER A 202 18.08 6.62 21.50
C SER A 202 17.98 5.74 22.75
N ILE A 203 19.09 5.53 23.45
CA ILE A 203 19.05 4.83 24.74
C ILE A 203 18.78 5.85 25.83
N GLU A 204 18.05 5.43 26.87
CA GLU A 204 17.89 6.22 28.08
C GLU A 204 19.24 6.65 28.65
N ASP A 205 19.33 7.90 29.08
CA ASP A 205 20.56 8.52 29.57
C ASP A 205 20.31 9.30 30.86
N SER A 206 21.37 9.54 31.62
CA SER A 206 21.37 10.47 32.75
C SER A 206 22.47 11.49 32.55
N ARG A 207 22.09 12.75 32.36
CA ARG A 207 23.01 13.84 32.02
C ARG A 207 23.09 14.85 33.15
N ILE A 208 24.30 15.30 33.48
CA ILE A 208 24.50 16.38 34.45
C ILE A 208 24.69 17.68 33.65
N ALA A 209 23.82 18.67 33.83
CA ALA A 209 24.00 19.95 33.15
C ALA A 209 24.99 20.86 33.90
N PRO A 210 25.39 22.01 33.32
CA PRO A 210 26.36 22.92 33.92
C PRO A 210 25.96 23.45 35.31
N ASP A 211 24.67 23.41 35.64
CA ASP A 211 24.10 23.77 36.95
C ASP A 211 24.26 22.67 38.01
N GLY A 212 24.81 21.51 37.66
CA GLY A 212 25.00 20.35 38.54
C GLY A 212 23.76 19.48 38.71
N VAL A 213 22.66 19.78 38.02
CA VAL A 213 21.41 19.00 38.09
C VAL A 213 21.49 17.81 37.15
N THR A 214 21.12 16.62 37.65
CA THR A 214 20.99 15.40 36.85
C THR A 214 19.62 15.34 36.19
N TYR A 215 19.62 15.17 34.88
CA TYR A 215 18.46 15.07 34.02
C TYR A 215 18.37 13.64 33.47
N VAL A 216 17.25 12.97 33.74
CA VAL A 216 16.96 11.68 33.10
C VAL A 216 16.36 11.96 31.72
N VAL A 217 17.00 11.44 30.70
CA VAL A 217 16.59 11.55 29.31
C VAL A 217 15.98 10.21 28.93
N PRO A 218 14.64 10.12 28.77
CA PRO A 218 14.03 8.87 28.38
C PRO A 218 14.45 8.48 26.97
N GLU A 219 14.37 7.19 26.71
CA GLU A 219 14.41 6.66 25.36
C GLU A 219 13.47 7.44 24.44
N THR A 220 13.99 7.94 23.32
CA THR A 220 13.25 8.75 22.35
C THR A 220 13.48 8.23 20.94
N GLN A 221 12.42 8.18 20.14
CA GLN A 221 12.48 7.77 18.73
C GLN A 221 13.36 8.72 17.93
N ILE A 222 14.33 8.15 17.20
CA ILE A 222 15.22 8.86 16.27
C ILE A 222 14.70 8.73 14.84
N ALA A 223 14.31 7.53 14.42
CA ALA A 223 13.83 7.26 13.08
C ALA A 223 12.80 6.12 13.09
N SER A 224 11.85 6.16 12.16
CA SER A 224 10.91 5.07 11.96
C SER A 224 10.47 4.98 10.51
N LYS A 225 10.34 3.75 10.01
CA LYS A 225 9.70 3.47 8.72
C LYS A 225 8.85 2.22 8.84
N LEU A 226 7.76 2.19 8.07
CA LEU A 226 6.90 1.03 7.96
C LEU A 226 6.82 0.55 6.51
N ILE A 227 6.50 -0.72 6.37
CA ILE A 227 6.13 -1.35 5.11
C ILE A 227 4.79 -2.05 5.26
N GLN A 228 3.92 -1.88 4.27
CA GLN A 228 2.65 -2.59 4.17
C GLN A 228 2.86 -3.93 3.48
N ILE A 229 2.29 -4.99 4.03
CA ILE A 229 2.32 -6.34 3.46
C ILE A 229 0.93 -6.68 2.96
N TRP A 230 0.83 -7.02 1.67
CA TRP A 230 -0.41 -7.36 1.01
C TRP A 230 -0.46 -8.85 0.61
N PRO A 231 -1.66 -9.43 0.58
CA PRO A 231 -1.85 -10.84 0.23
C PRO A 231 -1.59 -11.09 -1.27
N MET A 232 -1.45 -12.35 -1.63
CA MET A 232 -1.47 -12.80 -3.03
C MET A 232 -2.92 -12.79 -3.54
N ALA A 233 -3.09 -12.31 -4.77
CA ALA A 233 -4.35 -12.39 -5.48
C ALA A 233 -4.68 -13.85 -5.84
N ASP A 234 -5.97 -14.16 -5.90
CA ASP A 234 -6.46 -15.38 -6.56
C ASP A 234 -7.68 -15.06 -7.41
N GLY A 235 -8.05 -15.99 -8.29
CA GLY A 235 -9.27 -15.82 -9.05
C GLY A 235 -9.77 -17.11 -9.68
N PHE A 236 -11.00 -17.07 -10.15
CA PHE A 236 -11.72 -18.20 -10.71
C PHE A 236 -12.48 -17.77 -11.96
N ILE A 237 -12.48 -18.65 -12.96
CA ILE A 237 -13.31 -18.53 -14.17
C ILE A 237 -14.45 -19.53 -14.03
N THR A 238 -15.68 -19.05 -14.16
CA THR A 238 -16.89 -19.89 -14.15
C THR A 238 -17.76 -19.56 -15.35
N GLY A 239 -18.68 -20.45 -15.71
CA GLY A 239 -19.50 -20.35 -16.92
C GLY A 239 -19.04 -21.27 -18.06
N ILE A 240 -17.76 -21.65 -18.06
CA ILE A 240 -17.19 -22.65 -18.97
C ILE A 240 -16.40 -23.69 -18.18
N SER A 241 -16.54 -24.96 -18.56
CA SER A 241 -15.88 -26.10 -17.90
C SER A 241 -14.67 -26.58 -18.70
N SER A 242 -13.71 -27.19 -18.00
CA SER A 242 -12.57 -27.82 -18.65
C SER A 242 -13.02 -28.93 -19.62
N ASN A 243 -12.44 -28.92 -20.81
CA ASN A 243 -12.76 -29.82 -21.93
C ASN A 243 -14.23 -29.77 -22.38
N GLN A 244 -14.93 -28.67 -22.10
CA GLN A 244 -16.27 -28.46 -22.63
C GLN A 244 -16.21 -28.33 -24.15
N LEU A 245 -17.10 -29.05 -24.84
CA LEU A 245 -17.30 -28.86 -26.28
C LEU A 245 -18.36 -27.76 -26.49
N VAL A 246 -17.96 -26.66 -27.13
CA VAL A 246 -18.83 -25.53 -27.47
C VAL A 246 -19.13 -25.56 -28.97
N ARG A 247 -20.40 -25.76 -29.33
CA ARG A 247 -20.84 -25.85 -30.73
C ARG A 247 -21.54 -24.60 -31.28
N TYR A 248 -21.93 -23.69 -30.38
CA TYR A 248 -22.73 -22.51 -30.71
C TYR A 248 -22.08 -21.26 -30.09
N GLN A 249 -22.90 -20.38 -29.53
CA GLN A 249 -22.47 -19.22 -28.77
C GLN A 249 -21.71 -19.65 -27.51
N LEU A 250 -20.66 -18.92 -27.18
CA LEU A 250 -19.95 -19.11 -25.93
C LEU A 250 -20.82 -18.73 -24.72
N PRO A 251 -20.71 -19.45 -23.60
CA PRO A 251 -21.48 -19.14 -22.41
C PRO A 251 -21.01 -17.84 -21.77
N GLN A 252 -21.90 -17.14 -21.07
CA GLN A 252 -21.51 -16.07 -20.16
C GLN A 252 -20.44 -16.55 -19.17
N LEU A 253 -19.41 -15.74 -18.96
CA LEU A 253 -18.38 -15.99 -17.95
C LEU A 253 -18.61 -15.14 -16.72
N THR A 254 -18.32 -15.71 -15.55
CA THR A 254 -18.17 -14.95 -14.31
C THR A 254 -16.76 -15.14 -13.78
N LEU A 255 -16.01 -14.03 -13.66
CA LEU A 255 -14.70 -13.97 -13.05
C LEU A 255 -14.84 -13.52 -11.60
N THR A 256 -14.41 -14.36 -10.67
CA THR A 256 -14.29 -13.96 -9.26
C THR A 256 -12.83 -13.66 -8.98
N LEU A 257 -12.52 -12.45 -8.54
CA LEU A 257 -11.17 -11.95 -8.32
C LEU A 257 -11.02 -11.51 -6.87
N ASN A 258 -10.08 -12.10 -6.15
CA ASN A 258 -9.85 -11.81 -4.75
C ASN A 258 -8.50 -11.15 -4.55
N ASP A 259 -8.48 -10.08 -3.74
CA ASP A 259 -7.26 -9.42 -3.29
C ASP A 259 -6.33 -8.97 -4.44
N LEU A 260 -6.90 -8.42 -5.51
CA LEU A 260 -6.11 -7.85 -6.60
C LEU A 260 -5.17 -6.80 -6.03
N TYR A 261 -3.89 -6.93 -6.40
CA TYR A 261 -2.83 -6.14 -5.82
C TYR A 261 -3.00 -4.64 -6.18
N PRO A 262 -2.63 -3.70 -5.31
CA PRO A 262 -2.62 -2.28 -5.65
C PRO A 262 -1.78 -1.98 -6.90
N SER A 263 -2.21 -1.09 -7.77
CA SER A 263 -1.49 -0.77 -9.02
C SER A 263 -1.31 -2.00 -9.94
N SER A 264 -2.34 -2.86 -10.03
CA SER A 264 -2.35 -4.02 -10.93
C SER A 264 -3.33 -3.85 -12.09
N THR A 265 -3.11 -4.59 -13.17
CA THR A 265 -4.11 -4.80 -14.24
C THR A 265 -4.37 -6.29 -14.41
N THR A 266 -5.61 -6.70 -14.26
CA THR A 266 -6.04 -8.10 -14.37
C THR A 266 -6.96 -8.24 -15.56
N TYR A 267 -6.74 -9.26 -16.39
CA TYR A 267 -7.49 -9.47 -17.62
C TYR A 267 -7.52 -10.94 -18.00
N VAL A 268 -8.42 -11.29 -18.91
CA VAL A 268 -8.47 -12.61 -19.52
C VAL A 268 -7.81 -12.56 -20.89
N GLN A 269 -6.97 -13.54 -21.18
CA GLN A 269 -6.40 -13.76 -22.51
C GLN A 269 -6.76 -15.15 -23.03
N VAL A 270 -6.82 -15.31 -24.36
CA VAL A 270 -7.08 -16.59 -25.02
C VAL A 270 -6.04 -16.88 -26.09
N TYR A 271 -5.72 -18.16 -26.27
CA TYR A 271 -4.86 -18.63 -27.35
C TYR A 271 -5.16 -20.11 -27.66
N MET A 272 -4.79 -20.56 -28.86
CA MET A 272 -4.99 -21.95 -29.27
C MET A 272 -4.01 -22.92 -28.60
N GLY A 273 -4.52 -24.11 -28.28
CA GLY A 273 -3.75 -25.24 -27.76
C GLY A 273 -3.90 -25.45 -26.25
N GLU A 274 -3.00 -26.25 -25.71
CA GLU A 274 -2.94 -26.60 -24.28
C GLU A 274 -2.41 -25.45 -23.41
N PRO A 275 -2.71 -25.44 -22.09
CA PRO A 275 -2.26 -24.40 -21.19
C PRO A 275 -0.73 -24.39 -21.03
N GLN A 276 -0.11 -23.23 -21.22
CA GLN A 276 1.34 -23.04 -21.19
C GLN A 276 1.65 -21.67 -20.58
N LEU A 277 2.47 -21.64 -19.53
CA LEU A 277 2.86 -20.40 -18.83
C LEU A 277 3.65 -19.47 -19.75
N GLY A 278 3.38 -18.17 -19.64
CA GLY A 278 4.05 -17.12 -20.42
C GLY A 278 3.59 -16.99 -21.87
N THR A 279 2.60 -17.78 -22.31
CA THR A 279 2.00 -17.62 -23.64
C THR A 279 1.23 -16.31 -23.71
N GLN A 280 1.53 -15.49 -24.72
CA GLN A 280 0.77 -14.28 -25.01
C GLN A 280 -0.42 -14.63 -25.89
N GLY A 281 -1.62 -14.33 -25.39
CA GLY A 281 -2.87 -14.51 -26.10
C GLY A 281 -3.50 -13.19 -26.53
N ARG A 282 -4.71 -13.30 -27.10
CA ARG A 282 -5.58 -12.15 -27.36
C ARG A 282 -6.37 -11.83 -26.12
N ILE A 283 -6.40 -10.57 -25.71
CA ILE A 283 -7.18 -10.14 -24.55
C ILE A 283 -8.67 -10.21 -24.89
N VAL A 284 -9.45 -10.81 -24.00
CA VAL A 284 -10.91 -10.84 -24.10
C VAL A 284 -11.47 -9.44 -23.87
N PRO A 285 -12.23 -8.84 -24.82
CA PRO A 285 -12.85 -7.54 -24.64
C PRO A 285 -13.70 -7.48 -23.37
N GLY A 286 -13.64 -6.35 -22.66
CA GLY A 286 -14.40 -6.16 -21.41
C GLY A 286 -13.87 -6.92 -20.18
N SER A 287 -12.83 -7.75 -20.33
CA SER A 287 -12.27 -8.52 -19.21
C SER A 287 -11.26 -7.77 -18.34
N ALA A 288 -10.74 -6.63 -18.82
CA ALA A 288 -9.67 -5.91 -18.16
C ALA A 288 -10.17 -5.03 -17.01
N ILE A 289 -9.57 -5.21 -15.83
CA ILE A 289 -9.70 -4.32 -14.67
C ILE A 289 -8.33 -3.77 -14.32
N THR A 290 -8.25 -2.46 -14.11
CA THR A 290 -7.09 -1.82 -13.50
C THR A 290 -7.45 -1.37 -12.08
N ILE A 291 -6.62 -1.76 -11.11
CA ILE A 291 -6.69 -1.30 -9.72
C ILE A 291 -5.65 -0.20 -9.53
N ASN A 292 -6.09 1.06 -9.51
CA ASN A 292 -5.23 2.20 -9.18
C ASN A 292 -5.55 2.73 -7.77
N ASP A 293 -5.31 1.88 -6.78
CA ASP A 293 -5.57 2.18 -5.36
C ASP A 293 -4.30 1.97 -4.52
N SER A 294 -4.39 2.32 -3.25
CA SER A 294 -3.39 2.10 -2.20
C SER A 294 -3.53 0.75 -1.51
N VAL A 295 -4.68 0.08 -1.64
CA VAL A 295 -5.01 -1.18 -0.93
C VAL A 295 -5.57 -2.25 -1.88
N PRO A 296 -5.45 -3.55 -1.55
CA PRO A 296 -5.94 -4.62 -2.41
C PRO A 296 -7.47 -4.61 -2.53
N VAL A 297 -7.95 -5.10 -3.67
CA VAL A 297 -9.37 -5.01 -4.02
C VAL A 297 -9.90 -6.32 -4.59
N SER A 298 -11.05 -6.78 -4.10
CA SER A 298 -11.79 -7.90 -4.69
C SER A 298 -12.88 -7.41 -5.65
N ARG A 299 -13.12 -8.15 -6.72
CA ARG A 299 -14.10 -7.83 -7.77
C ARG A 299 -14.74 -9.10 -8.31
N VAL A 300 -15.97 -8.93 -8.80
CA VAL A 300 -16.62 -9.93 -9.65
C VAL A 300 -16.92 -9.25 -10.98
N LEU A 301 -16.51 -9.88 -12.07
CA LEU A 301 -16.82 -9.46 -13.43
C LEU A 301 -17.73 -10.49 -14.08
N VAL A 302 -18.66 -10.00 -14.87
CA VAL A 302 -19.42 -10.82 -15.81
C VAL A 302 -19.00 -10.41 -17.21
N ILE A 303 -18.68 -11.39 -18.06
CA ILE A 303 -18.25 -11.17 -19.43
C ILE A 303 -19.20 -11.94 -20.35
N ASP A 304 -19.74 -11.22 -21.31
CA ASP A 304 -20.61 -11.71 -22.38
C ASP A 304 -20.06 -11.31 -23.73
N ASP A 305 -20.63 -11.86 -24.81
CA ASP A 305 -20.39 -11.45 -26.20
C ASP A 305 -18.90 -11.38 -26.58
N TYR A 306 -18.12 -12.34 -26.10
CA TYR A 306 -16.68 -12.42 -26.33
C TYR A 306 -16.31 -13.41 -27.43
N ASP A 307 -17.25 -13.82 -28.27
CA ASP A 307 -17.04 -14.81 -29.33
C ASP A 307 -16.04 -14.38 -30.39
N GLU A 308 -15.86 -13.08 -30.61
CA GLU A 308 -15.03 -12.53 -31.68
C GLU A 308 -13.53 -12.79 -31.51
N VAL A 309 -13.06 -13.14 -30.30
CA VAL A 309 -11.63 -13.43 -30.08
C VAL A 309 -11.21 -14.80 -30.61
N PHE A 310 -12.17 -15.68 -30.90
CA PHE A 310 -11.97 -17.04 -31.41
C PHE A 310 -12.21 -17.06 -32.92
N ASP A 311 -11.14 -17.21 -33.68
CA ASP A 311 -11.14 -17.13 -35.15
C ASP A 311 -11.24 -18.48 -35.85
N GLU A 312 -11.04 -19.58 -35.14
CA GLU A 312 -11.11 -20.93 -35.71
C GLU A 312 -11.60 -21.99 -34.73
N ASP A 313 -12.15 -23.07 -35.28
CA ASP A 313 -12.51 -24.27 -34.53
C ASP A 313 -11.24 -25.01 -34.09
N GLY A 314 -11.27 -25.55 -32.87
CA GLY A 314 -10.13 -26.21 -32.28
C GLY A 314 -10.10 -26.09 -30.77
N ARG A 315 -8.99 -26.53 -30.18
CA ARG A 315 -8.78 -26.44 -28.74
C ARG A 315 -8.23 -25.07 -28.37
N TRP A 316 -8.91 -24.40 -27.45
CA TRP A 316 -8.54 -23.09 -26.94
C TRP A 316 -8.24 -23.15 -25.46
N THR A 317 -7.28 -22.35 -25.01
CA THR A 317 -7.02 -22.07 -23.61
C THR A 317 -7.34 -20.61 -23.31
N MET A 318 -8.07 -20.40 -22.23
CA MET A 318 -8.38 -19.11 -21.65
C MET A 318 -7.66 -18.99 -20.31
N GLU A 319 -7.00 -17.86 -20.08
CA GLU A 319 -6.22 -17.59 -18.86
C GLU A 319 -6.63 -16.27 -18.24
N LEU A 320 -6.89 -16.33 -16.94
CA LEU A 320 -6.99 -15.15 -16.11
C LEU A 320 -5.60 -14.80 -15.61
N VAL A 321 -5.10 -13.63 -15.99
CA VAL A 321 -3.76 -13.16 -15.65
C VAL A 321 -3.82 -11.82 -14.94
N THR A 322 -2.86 -11.58 -14.06
CA THR A 322 -2.68 -10.29 -13.40
C THR A 322 -1.27 -9.78 -13.64
N ASP A 323 -1.18 -8.55 -14.12
CA ASP A 323 0.05 -7.77 -14.23
C ASP A 323 0.18 -6.89 -12.99
N THR A 324 1.32 -6.97 -12.32
CA THR A 324 1.62 -6.29 -11.05
C THR A 324 3.02 -5.68 -11.13
N PRO A 325 3.42 -4.81 -10.18
CA PRO A 325 4.80 -4.33 -10.11
C PRO A 325 5.85 -5.45 -10.04
N PHE A 326 5.45 -6.67 -9.70
CA PHE A 326 6.31 -7.84 -9.57
C PHE A 326 6.34 -8.76 -10.81
N GLY A 327 5.64 -8.37 -11.88
CA GLY A 327 5.47 -9.12 -13.11
C GLY A 327 4.06 -9.67 -13.32
N VAL A 328 3.92 -10.44 -14.41
CA VAL A 328 2.67 -11.04 -14.86
C VAL A 328 2.54 -12.47 -14.34
N GLU A 329 1.39 -12.79 -13.76
CA GLU A 329 1.11 -14.08 -13.14
C GLU A 329 -0.26 -14.63 -13.57
N ARG A 330 -0.37 -15.95 -13.68
CA ARG A 330 -1.64 -16.63 -13.95
C ARG A 330 -2.37 -16.89 -12.64
N LEU A 331 -3.63 -16.44 -12.57
CA LEU A 331 -4.54 -16.71 -11.45
C LEU A 331 -5.37 -17.97 -11.69
N ALA A 332 -5.87 -18.16 -12.92
CA ALA A 332 -6.64 -19.34 -13.31
C ALA A 332 -6.53 -19.59 -14.82
N TYR A 333 -6.91 -20.80 -15.25
CA TYR A 333 -7.10 -21.10 -16.66
C TYR A 333 -8.22 -22.13 -16.85
N VAL A 334 -8.73 -22.19 -18.08
CA VAL A 334 -9.64 -23.23 -18.56
C VAL A 334 -9.36 -23.49 -20.02
N SER A 335 -9.33 -24.77 -20.41
CA SER A 335 -9.18 -25.18 -21.80
C SER A 335 -10.45 -25.89 -22.26
N PHE A 336 -10.88 -25.64 -23.48
CA PHE A 336 -12.14 -26.13 -24.05
C PHE A 336 -12.03 -26.27 -25.56
N ASP A 337 -12.96 -27.00 -26.17
CA ASP A 337 -12.96 -27.28 -27.60
C ASP A 337 -14.09 -26.52 -28.28
N LEU A 338 -13.76 -25.81 -29.36
CA LEU A 338 -14.69 -25.08 -30.21
C LEU A 338 -14.94 -25.87 -31.50
N ASP A 339 -16.20 -26.21 -31.78
CA ASP A 339 -16.62 -26.94 -33.00
C ASP A 339 -17.91 -26.33 -33.54
N ARG A 340 -17.80 -25.17 -34.20
CA ARG A 340 -18.90 -24.42 -34.80
C ARG A 340 -19.20 -24.84 -36.23
N THR A 341 -18.30 -25.61 -36.87
CA THR A 341 -18.48 -26.08 -38.24
C THR A 341 -19.65 -27.06 -38.34
N ILE A 342 -20.75 -26.62 -38.95
CA ILE A 342 -21.87 -27.49 -39.31
C ILE A 342 -21.54 -28.21 -40.63
N LYS A 343 -21.33 -29.52 -40.56
CA LYS A 343 -21.24 -30.38 -41.77
C LYS A 343 -22.63 -30.89 -42.14
N VAL A 344 -23.17 -30.40 -43.27
CA VAL A 344 -24.44 -30.91 -43.83
C VAL A 344 -24.13 -31.96 -44.89
N ASN A 345 -24.49 -33.22 -44.61
CA ASN A 345 -24.46 -34.30 -45.61
C ASN A 345 -25.82 -34.38 -46.30
N GLY A 346 -25.98 -33.70 -47.43
CA GLY A 346 -27.18 -33.79 -48.27
C GLY A 346 -26.98 -34.78 -49.42
N SER A 347 -27.93 -35.71 -49.61
CA SER A 347 -28.08 -36.45 -50.88
C SER A 347 -29.17 -35.80 -51.71
N PHE A 348 -28.85 -35.42 -52.95
CA PHE A 348 -29.85 -34.99 -53.92
C PHE A 348 -30.29 -36.21 -54.71
N VAL A 349 -31.56 -36.58 -54.60
CA VAL A 349 -32.19 -37.54 -55.51
C VAL A 349 -32.97 -36.73 -56.53
N THR A 350 -32.44 -36.61 -57.75
CA THR A 350 -33.22 -36.15 -58.91
C THR A 350 -34.11 -37.30 -59.37
N ILE A 351 -35.42 -37.05 -59.39
CA ILE A 351 -36.41 -37.94 -60.03
C ILE A 351 -36.50 -37.47 -61.49
N GLU A 352 -36.13 -38.33 -62.44
CA GLU A 352 -36.51 -38.22 -63.86
C GLU A 352 -37.63 -39.20 -64.20
#